data_AF-A0A396HDF5-F1
#
_entry.id   AF-A0A396HDF5-F1
#
_cell.length_a   1.000
_cell.length_b   1.000
_cell.length_c   1.000
_cell.angle_alpha   90.00
_cell.angle_beta   90.00
_cell.angle_gamma   90.00
#
_symmetry.space_group_name_H-M   'P 1'
#
loop_
_entity.id
_entity.type
_entity.pdbx_description
1 polymer ?
#
loop_
_entity_poly.entity_id
_entity_poly.type
_entity_poly.pdbx_seq_one_letter_code
_entity_poly.pdbx_strand_id
1 'polypeptide(L)'
;MVHHSSILLGLLLCVTSSYSSKIVQVNVICQKAKNPSFCSTLLNSKPGGAKGADLATLAQYTIDVLHVKLTNTVKLINTLISRSGKDVKALTHYKNCLKYYFADGGAIFVLGNIQRVLKEGNYNLMSVGANDIMHDISDCINDPNYHDTSSLPNYGQVALQIDQIIQIIAGFLMSK
;
A
#
# COMPACT_ATOMS: atom_id res chain seq x y z
N MET A 1 29.25 37.89 53.85
CA MET A 1 27.99 37.14 53.68
C MET A 1 27.69 37.15 52.19
N VAL A 2 28.06 36.09 51.49
CA VAL A 2 28.02 36.00 50.01
C VAL A 2 26.96 34.98 49.64
N HIS A 3 25.97 35.39 48.85
CA HIS A 3 25.45 34.57 47.74
C HIS A 3 24.49 35.41 46.89
N HIS A 4 24.94 35.84 45.70
CA HIS A 4 24.04 36.23 44.63
C HIS A 4 23.79 34.99 43.79
N SER A 5 22.55 34.49 43.86
CA SER A 5 22.08 33.33 43.12
C SER A 5 21.82 33.74 41.67
N SER A 6 22.73 33.38 40.76
CA SER A 6 22.56 33.58 39.32
C SER A 6 21.60 32.53 38.77
N ILE A 7 20.36 32.92 38.48
CA ILE A 7 19.38 32.07 37.77
C ILE A 7 19.74 32.09 36.28
N LEU A 8 20.43 31.04 35.82
CA LEU A 8 20.65 30.76 34.40
C LEU A 8 19.34 30.27 33.80
N LEU A 9 18.61 31.15 33.12
CA LEU A 9 17.43 30.81 32.33
C LEU A 9 17.90 30.19 30.99
N GLY A 10 18.14 28.88 30.99
CA GLY A 10 18.43 28.12 29.77
C GLY A 10 17.17 28.01 28.90
N LEU A 11 17.08 28.81 27.84
CA LEU A 11 16.09 28.63 26.78
C LEU A 11 16.36 27.27 26.08
N LEU A 12 15.59 26.24 26.42
CA LEU A 12 15.46 25.05 25.60
C LEU A 12 14.77 25.45 24.29
N LEU A 13 15.56 25.63 23.22
CA LEU A 13 15.04 25.67 21.86
C LEU A 13 14.55 24.27 21.50
N CYS A 14 13.27 24.00 21.73
CA CYS A 14 12.58 22.91 21.05
C CYS A 14 12.59 23.23 19.56
N VAL A 15 13.58 22.71 18.84
CA VAL A 15 13.56 22.65 17.39
C VAL A 15 12.45 21.67 17.04
N THR A 16 11.21 22.12 17.01
CA THR A 16 10.13 21.38 16.37
C THR A 16 10.53 21.32 14.90
N SER A 17 11.02 20.17 14.45
CA SER A 17 11.17 19.91 13.03
C SER A 17 9.79 20.07 12.42
N SER A 18 9.54 21.21 11.79
CA SER A 18 8.33 21.46 11.03
C SER A 18 8.37 20.48 9.86
N TYR A 19 7.78 19.31 10.04
CA TYR A 19 7.50 18.41 8.91
C TYR A 19 6.55 19.17 8.00
N SER A 20 7.12 19.80 6.97
CA SER A 20 6.34 20.45 5.91
C SER A 20 5.56 19.35 5.21
N SER A 21 4.26 19.28 5.51
CA SER A 21 3.36 18.30 4.92
C SER A 21 3.25 18.58 3.42
N LYS A 22 3.79 17.68 2.58
CA LYS A 22 3.72 17.84 1.12
C LYS A 22 2.28 17.64 0.67
N ILE A 23 1.68 18.70 0.17
CA ILE A 23 0.36 18.67 -0.47
C ILE A 23 0.59 18.65 -1.98
N VAL A 24 0.21 17.56 -2.63
CA VAL A 24 0.23 17.42 -4.09
C VAL A 24 -1.19 17.18 -4.55
N GLN A 25 -1.59 17.84 -5.63
CA GLN A 25 -2.94 17.67 -6.17
C GLN A 25 -3.13 16.25 -6.73
N VAL A 26 -4.31 15.67 -6.52
CA VAL A 26 -4.66 14.30 -6.95
C VAL A 26 -4.45 14.11 -8.45
N ASN A 27 -4.75 15.12 -9.28
CA ASN A 27 -4.54 15.05 -10.72
C ASN A 27 -3.06 14.84 -11.09
N VAL A 28 -2.13 15.50 -10.41
CA VAL A 28 -0.68 15.37 -10.64
C VAL A 28 -0.21 13.95 -10.25
N ILE A 29 -0.75 13.39 -9.17
CA ILE A 29 -0.47 12.01 -8.75
C ILE A 29 -0.99 11.04 -9.82
N CYS A 30 -2.27 11.17 -10.17
CA CYS A 30 -2.96 10.20 -11.02
C CYS A 30 -2.58 10.25 -12.49
N GLN A 31 -1.98 11.34 -12.98
CA GLN A 31 -1.39 11.39 -14.32
C GLN A 31 -0.25 10.38 -14.51
N LYS A 32 0.40 9.91 -13.42
CA LYS A 32 1.44 8.87 -13.47
C LYS A 32 0.88 7.45 -13.39
N ALA A 33 -0.40 7.27 -13.10
CA ALA A 33 -1.01 5.95 -13.00
C ALA A 33 -1.33 5.36 -14.37
N LYS A 34 -1.26 4.03 -14.54
CA LYS A 34 -1.70 3.35 -15.76
C LYS A 34 -3.18 3.63 -16.05
N ASN A 35 -3.99 3.75 -14.99
CA ASN A 35 -5.39 4.15 -15.07
C ASN A 35 -5.64 5.42 -14.24
N PRO A 36 -5.51 6.62 -14.85
CA PRO A 36 -5.71 7.88 -14.14
C PRO A 36 -7.11 8.06 -13.56
N SER A 37 -8.14 7.53 -14.22
CA SER A 37 -9.53 7.62 -13.77
C SER A 37 -9.76 6.78 -12.50
N PHE A 38 -9.25 5.55 -12.48
CA PHE A 38 -9.29 4.70 -11.28
C PHE A 38 -8.56 5.38 -10.11
N CYS A 39 -7.35 5.87 -10.34
CA CYS A 39 -6.58 6.57 -9.32
C CYS A 39 -7.33 7.77 -8.76
N SER A 40 -7.88 8.61 -9.64
CA SER A 40 -8.60 9.81 -9.22
C SER A 40 -9.84 9.47 -8.43
N THR A 41 -10.58 8.43 -8.85
CA THR A 41 -11.76 7.93 -8.14
C THR A 41 -11.40 7.43 -6.75
N LEU A 42 -10.33 6.62 -6.64
CA LEU A 42 -9.86 6.09 -5.38
C LEU A 42 -9.43 7.21 -4.42
N LEU A 43 -8.50 8.08 -4.83
CA LEU A 43 -7.95 9.10 -3.94
C LEU A 43 -9.03 10.11 -3.50
N ASN A 44 -9.94 10.50 -4.40
CA ASN A 44 -11.05 11.39 -4.04
C ASN A 44 -12.11 10.72 -3.16
N SER A 45 -12.17 9.39 -3.09
CA SER A 45 -13.07 8.68 -2.17
C SER A 45 -12.58 8.61 -0.72
N LYS A 46 -11.40 9.19 -0.42
CA LYS A 46 -10.88 9.31 0.95
C LYS A 46 -11.89 10.01 1.87
N PRO A 47 -12.24 9.44 3.03
CA PRO A 47 -13.04 10.12 4.06
C PRO A 47 -12.43 11.46 4.48
N GLY A 48 -13.26 12.50 4.60
CA GLY A 48 -12.81 13.88 4.84
C GLY A 48 -12.22 14.57 3.60
N GLY A 49 -12.25 13.92 2.43
CA GLY A 49 -11.77 14.47 1.16
C GLY A 49 -10.26 14.38 0.96
N ALA A 50 -9.86 14.52 -0.31
CA ALA A 50 -8.45 14.59 -0.73
C ALA A 50 -7.91 16.02 -0.79
N LYS A 51 -8.79 17.04 -0.81
CA LYS A 51 -8.37 18.44 -0.90
C LYS A 51 -7.63 18.85 0.37
N GLY A 52 -6.37 19.24 0.22
CA GLY A 52 -5.51 19.64 1.35
C GLY A 52 -4.96 18.47 2.17
N ALA A 53 -5.26 17.22 1.81
CA ALA A 53 -4.60 16.07 2.42
C ALA A 53 -3.14 16.01 1.99
N ASP A 54 -2.25 15.75 2.95
CA ASP A 54 -0.85 15.51 2.64
C ASP A 54 -0.63 14.11 2.02
N LEU A 55 0.52 13.95 1.38
CA LEU A 55 0.90 12.72 0.71
C LEU A 55 0.96 11.50 1.66
N ALA A 56 1.37 11.68 2.91
CA ALA A 56 1.45 10.57 3.88
C ALA A 56 0.06 10.07 4.26
N THR A 57 -0.91 10.98 4.41
CA THR A 57 -2.31 10.67 4.66
C THR A 57 -2.94 9.96 3.46
N LEU A 58 -2.65 10.42 2.24
CA LEU A 58 -3.11 9.75 1.01
C LEU A 58 -2.48 8.36 0.85
N ALA A 59 -1.19 8.21 1.19
CA ALA A 59 -0.51 6.92 1.21
C ALA A 59 -1.17 5.96 2.20
N GLN A 60 -1.36 6.37 3.45
CA GLN A 60 -1.98 5.55 4.49
C GLN A 60 -3.38 5.10 4.07
N TYR A 61 -4.20 6.03 3.57
CA TYR A 61 -5.53 5.70 3.06
C TYR A 61 -5.48 4.66 1.93
N THR A 62 -4.57 4.83 0.97
CA THR A 62 -4.43 3.89 -0.17
C THR A 62 -3.98 2.51 0.30
N ILE A 63 -3.06 2.45 1.27
CA ILE A 63 -2.61 1.21 1.91
C ILE A 63 -3.77 0.50 2.62
N ASP A 64 -4.59 1.24 3.36
CA ASP A 64 -5.74 0.67 4.07
C ASP A 64 -6.78 0.09 3.08
N VAL A 65 -7.02 0.79 1.98
CA VAL A 65 -7.87 0.28 0.89
C VAL A 65 -7.27 -0.99 0.28
N LEU A 66 -5.96 -1.02 0.01
CA LEU A 66 -5.28 -2.21 -0.51
C LEU A 66 -5.41 -3.38 0.46
N HIS A 67 -5.21 -3.16 1.75
CA HIS A 67 -5.33 -4.20 2.78
C HIS A 67 -6.71 -4.87 2.71
N VAL A 68 -7.79 -4.08 2.67
CA VAL A 68 -9.15 -4.60 2.51
C VAL A 68 -9.30 -5.43 1.22
N LYS A 69 -8.71 -4.98 0.11
CA LYS A 69 -8.77 -5.73 -1.15
C LYS A 69 -8.01 -7.04 -1.07
N LEU A 70 -6.77 -7.04 -0.55
CA LEU A 70 -5.99 -8.26 -0.37
C LEU A 70 -6.70 -9.27 0.55
N THR A 71 -7.25 -8.82 1.68
CA THR A 71 -8.03 -9.68 2.58
C THR A 71 -9.24 -10.29 1.88
N ASN A 72 -9.95 -9.51 1.06
CA ASN A 72 -11.09 -10.03 0.29
C ASN A 72 -10.64 -11.01 -0.80
N THR A 73 -9.49 -10.78 -1.44
CA THR A 73 -8.90 -11.73 -2.39
C THR A 73 -8.52 -13.04 -1.70
N VAL A 74 -7.96 -13.02 -0.49
CA VAL A 74 -7.70 -14.24 0.28
C VAL A 74 -8.98 -15.02 0.60
N LYS A 75 -10.07 -14.33 0.95
CA LYS A 75 -11.38 -14.98 1.17
C LYS A 75 -11.90 -15.64 -0.12
N LEU A 76 -11.74 -14.95 -1.27
CA LEU A 76 -12.08 -15.50 -2.58
C LEU A 76 -11.24 -16.73 -2.91
N ILE A 77 -9.92 -16.67 -2.73
CA ILE A 77 -9.01 -17.80 -2.97
C ILE A 77 -9.42 -19.02 -2.14
N ASN A 78 -9.70 -18.84 -0.85
CA ASN A 78 -10.18 -19.93 0.00
C ASN A 78 -11.51 -20.53 -0.49
N THR A 79 -12.40 -19.70 -1.02
CA THR A 79 -13.66 -20.17 -1.64
C THR A 79 -13.40 -20.94 -2.93
N LEU A 80 -12.41 -20.52 -3.74
CA LEU A 80 -12.03 -21.22 -4.97
C LEU A 80 -11.35 -22.56 -4.68
N ILE A 81 -10.52 -22.62 -3.64
CA ILE A 81 -9.92 -23.87 -3.13
C ILE A 81 -11.02 -24.86 -2.75
N SER A 82 -12.02 -24.44 -1.96
CA SER A 82 -13.10 -25.35 -1.52
C SER A 82 -14.00 -25.82 -2.66
N ARG A 83 -14.17 -24.99 -3.70
CA ARG A 83 -14.95 -25.31 -4.90
C ARG A 83 -14.19 -26.10 -5.97
N SER A 84 -12.86 -26.25 -5.83
CA SER A 84 -12.03 -26.94 -6.83
C SER A 84 -12.37 -28.43 -6.95
N GLY A 85 -12.96 -29.05 -5.92
CA GLY A 85 -13.42 -30.43 -5.98
C GLY A 85 -12.29 -31.41 -6.36
N LYS A 86 -12.43 -32.08 -7.51
CA LYS A 86 -11.43 -33.02 -8.07
C LYS A 86 -10.52 -32.37 -9.12
N ASP A 87 -10.69 -31.09 -9.45
CA ASP A 87 -9.78 -30.38 -10.34
C ASP A 87 -8.47 -30.08 -9.62
N VAL A 88 -7.49 -30.95 -9.84
CA VAL A 88 -6.16 -30.87 -9.22
C VAL A 88 -5.39 -29.64 -9.71
N LYS A 89 -5.58 -29.22 -10.96
CA LYS A 89 -4.88 -28.05 -11.51
C LYS A 89 -5.41 -26.78 -10.85
N ALA A 90 -6.74 -26.63 -10.76
CA ALA A 90 -7.38 -25.54 -10.05
C ALA A 90 -6.94 -25.48 -8.59
N LEU A 91 -6.99 -26.62 -7.89
CA LEU A 91 -6.60 -26.70 -6.49
C LEU A 91 -5.14 -26.28 -6.26
N THR A 92 -4.24 -26.71 -7.15
CA THR A 92 -2.81 -26.36 -7.08
C THR A 92 -2.60 -24.87 -7.31
N HIS A 93 -3.21 -24.34 -8.37
CA HIS A 93 -3.14 -22.93 -8.71
C HIS A 93 -3.62 -22.04 -7.54
N TYR A 94 -4.83 -22.29 -7.02
CA TYR A 94 -5.37 -21.47 -5.94
C TYR A 94 -4.61 -21.61 -4.62
N LYS A 95 -4.03 -22.79 -4.31
CA LYS A 95 -3.14 -22.94 -3.16
C LYS A 95 -1.84 -22.16 -3.32
N ASN A 96 -1.29 -22.07 -4.53
CA ASN A 96 -0.11 -21.24 -4.80
C ASN A 96 -0.45 -19.76 -4.67
N CYS A 97 -1.56 -19.32 -5.27
CA CYS A 97 -2.11 -17.98 -5.06
C CYS A 97 -2.28 -17.65 -3.57
N LEU A 98 -2.79 -18.57 -2.75
CA LEU A 98 -2.94 -18.34 -1.31
C LEU A 98 -1.59 -18.05 -0.64
N LYS A 99 -0.50 -18.70 -1.07
CA LYS A 99 0.84 -18.44 -0.54
C LYS A 99 1.32 -17.03 -0.90
N TYR A 100 1.22 -16.64 -2.17
CA TYR A 100 1.60 -15.30 -2.63
C TYR A 100 0.85 -14.20 -1.86
N TYR A 101 -0.41 -14.42 -1.47
CA TYR A 101 -1.18 -13.40 -0.75
C TYR A 101 -1.01 -13.42 0.77
N PHE A 102 -0.90 -14.61 1.38
CA PHE A 102 -1.13 -14.79 2.83
C PHE A 102 -0.01 -15.52 3.58
N ALA A 103 0.95 -16.16 2.91
CA ALA A 103 2.08 -16.76 3.62
C ALA A 103 2.99 -15.69 4.24
N ASP A 104 3.88 -16.10 5.14
CA ASP A 104 4.97 -15.25 5.62
C ASP A 104 5.80 -14.76 4.42
N GLY A 105 5.96 -13.45 4.31
CA GLY A 105 6.60 -12.83 3.15
C GLY A 105 5.69 -12.56 1.95
N GLY A 106 4.42 -13.00 1.97
CA GLY A 106 3.45 -12.69 0.92
C GLY A 106 2.84 -11.29 1.04
N ALA A 107 1.96 -10.94 0.11
CA ALA A 107 1.47 -9.58 -0.09
C ALA A 107 0.90 -8.90 1.18
N ILE A 108 0.10 -9.61 1.99
CA ILE A 108 -0.46 -9.02 3.23
C ILE A 108 0.63 -8.75 4.27
N PHE A 109 1.60 -9.66 4.41
CA PHE A 109 2.73 -9.49 5.31
C PHE A 109 3.58 -8.28 4.88
N VAL A 110 3.90 -8.20 3.58
CA VAL A 110 4.66 -7.07 3.01
C VAL A 110 3.89 -5.76 3.20
N LEU A 111 2.58 -5.74 3.00
CA LEU A 111 1.77 -4.53 3.20
C LEU A 111 1.81 -4.03 4.66
N GLY A 112 1.85 -4.95 5.63
CA GLY A 112 2.06 -4.61 7.04
C GLY A 112 3.42 -3.92 7.27
N ASN A 113 4.47 -4.37 6.57
CA ASN A 113 5.77 -3.70 6.58
C ASN A 113 5.73 -2.33 5.91
N ILE A 114 5.01 -2.17 4.80
CA ILE A 114 4.78 -0.88 4.13
C ILE A 114 4.15 0.14 5.10
N GLN A 115 3.12 -0.27 5.87
CA GLN A 115 2.51 0.60 6.88
C GLN A 115 3.51 1.06 7.95
N ARG A 116 4.40 0.16 8.40
CA ARG A 116 5.43 0.50 9.38
C ARG A 116 6.44 1.49 8.80
N VAL A 117 7.01 1.22 7.62
CA VAL A 117 8.03 2.09 7.03
C VAL A 117 7.49 3.44 6.56
N LEU A 118 6.19 3.54 6.22
CA LEU A 118 5.52 4.82 5.99
C LEU A 118 5.61 5.73 7.23
N LYS A 119 5.33 5.19 8.42
CA LYS A 119 5.40 5.94 9.69
C LYS A 119 6.84 6.36 10.04
N GLU A 120 7.81 5.57 9.63
CA GLU A 120 9.24 5.87 9.76
C GLU A 120 9.74 6.88 8.72
N GLY A 121 8.91 7.25 7.74
CA GLY A 121 9.30 8.11 6.62
C GLY A 121 10.25 7.45 5.63
N ASN A 122 10.38 6.13 5.65
CA ASN A 122 11.25 5.39 4.75
C ASN A 122 10.50 4.99 3.47
N TYR A 123 10.32 5.98 2.60
CA TYR A 123 9.57 5.86 1.35
C TYR A 123 10.27 5.00 0.29
N ASN A 124 11.59 4.81 0.40
CA ASN A 124 12.33 3.89 -0.45
C ASN A 124 11.92 2.44 -0.16
N LEU A 125 11.90 2.03 1.12
CA LEU A 125 11.42 0.70 1.49
C LEU A 125 9.91 0.53 1.23
N MET A 126 9.13 1.60 1.37
CA MET A 126 7.72 1.61 0.96
C MET A 126 7.56 1.26 -0.53
N SER A 127 8.39 1.86 -1.41
CA SER A 127 8.38 1.58 -2.85
C SER A 127 8.87 0.18 -3.21
N VAL A 128 9.86 -0.35 -2.47
CA VAL A 128 10.33 -1.74 -2.65
C VAL A 128 9.22 -2.72 -2.27
N GLY A 129 8.60 -2.55 -1.09
CA GLY A 129 7.51 -3.43 -0.66
C GLY A 129 6.31 -3.40 -1.60
N ALA A 130 5.94 -2.24 -2.15
CA ALA A 130 4.88 -2.15 -3.15
C ALA A 130 5.24 -3.02 -4.39
N ASN A 131 6.47 -2.90 -4.88
CA ASN A 131 6.93 -3.73 -6.00
C ASN A 131 6.90 -5.24 -5.70
N ASP A 132 7.23 -5.65 -4.48
CA ASP A 132 7.12 -7.06 -4.06
C ASP A 132 5.66 -7.53 -4.05
N ILE A 133 4.72 -6.71 -3.55
CA ILE A 133 3.27 -6.99 -3.64
C ILE A 133 2.82 -7.11 -5.09
N MET A 134 3.29 -6.24 -6.00
CA MET A 134 2.97 -6.32 -7.42
C MET A 134 3.41 -7.65 -8.03
N HIS A 135 4.60 -8.14 -7.66
CA HIS A 135 5.09 -9.45 -8.11
C HIS A 135 4.23 -10.58 -7.56
N ASP A 136 3.96 -10.62 -6.25
CA ASP A 136 3.12 -11.65 -5.63
C ASP A 136 1.73 -11.74 -6.28
N ILE A 137 1.09 -10.58 -6.52
CA ILE A 137 -0.21 -10.54 -7.18
C ILE A 137 -0.09 -11.04 -8.63
N SER A 138 0.94 -10.59 -9.36
CA SER A 138 1.12 -10.92 -10.78
C SER A 138 1.43 -12.40 -10.99
N ASP A 139 2.25 -13.00 -10.12
CA ASP A 139 2.61 -14.43 -10.17
C ASP A 139 1.38 -15.31 -9.93
N CYS A 140 0.45 -14.86 -9.09
CA CYS A 140 -0.83 -15.53 -8.92
C CYS A 140 -1.72 -15.39 -10.17
N ILE A 141 -2.01 -14.18 -10.64
CA ILE A 141 -3.07 -13.98 -11.66
C ILE A 141 -2.62 -14.22 -13.10
N ASN A 142 -1.32 -14.30 -13.35
CA ASN A 142 -0.75 -14.54 -14.69
C ASN A 142 -0.04 -15.91 -14.78
N ASP A 143 -0.47 -16.90 -13.99
CA ASP A 143 0.07 -18.26 -14.05
C ASP A 143 -0.07 -18.85 -15.47
N PRO A 144 1.03 -19.10 -16.20
CA PRO A 144 0.95 -19.62 -17.57
C PRO A 144 0.43 -21.06 -17.63
N ASN A 145 0.38 -21.77 -16.51
CA ASN A 145 -0.03 -23.17 -16.44
C ASN A 145 -1.53 -23.33 -16.13
N TYR A 146 -2.23 -22.25 -15.82
CA TYR A 146 -3.64 -22.28 -15.46
C TYR A 146 -4.40 -21.07 -16.02
N HIS A 147 -5.32 -21.33 -16.94
CA HIS A 147 -6.23 -20.30 -17.43
C HIS A 147 -7.38 -20.08 -16.43
N ASP A 148 -7.19 -19.14 -15.52
CA ASP A 148 -8.19 -18.82 -14.50
C ASP A 148 -9.35 -18.02 -15.11
N THR A 149 -10.54 -18.63 -15.13
CA THR A 149 -11.79 -18.03 -15.60
C THR A 149 -12.68 -17.53 -14.46
N SER A 150 -12.20 -17.61 -13.21
CA SER A 150 -12.90 -17.11 -12.03
C SER A 150 -12.82 -15.58 -11.93
N SER A 151 -13.31 -15.02 -10.83
CA SER A 151 -13.17 -13.59 -10.55
C SER A 151 -11.79 -13.20 -9.99
N LEU A 152 -10.90 -14.16 -9.69
CA LEU A 152 -9.60 -13.89 -9.06
C LEU A 152 -8.69 -12.97 -9.89
N PRO A 153 -8.56 -13.11 -11.23
CA PRO A 153 -7.76 -12.19 -12.03
C PRO A 153 -8.24 -10.73 -11.91
N ASN A 154 -9.56 -10.50 -11.87
CA ASN A 154 -10.13 -9.16 -11.70
C ASN A 154 -9.82 -8.58 -10.30
N TYR A 155 -9.90 -9.42 -9.25
CA TYR A 155 -9.54 -9.00 -7.89
C TYR A 155 -8.07 -8.62 -7.79
N GLY A 156 -7.18 -9.42 -8.40
CA GLY A 156 -5.75 -9.10 -8.46
C GLY A 156 -5.44 -7.85 -9.27
N GLN A 157 -6.11 -7.64 -10.42
CA GLN A 157 -5.90 -6.42 -11.22
C GLN A 157 -6.27 -5.15 -10.44
N VAL A 158 -7.41 -5.16 -9.74
CA VAL A 158 -7.80 -4.05 -8.86
C VAL A 158 -6.74 -3.80 -7.78
N ALA A 159 -6.21 -4.86 -7.15
CA ALA A 159 -5.14 -4.73 -6.17
C ALA A 159 -3.86 -4.14 -6.77
N LEU A 160 -3.45 -4.57 -7.97
CA LEU A 160 -2.30 -4.00 -8.71
C LEU A 160 -2.46 -2.51 -9.01
N GLN A 161 -3.66 -2.06 -9.39
CA GLN A 161 -3.90 -0.63 -9.64
C GLN A 161 -3.77 0.19 -8.35
N ILE A 162 -4.24 -0.35 -7.23
CA ILE A 162 -4.13 0.33 -5.93
C ILE A 162 -2.67 0.37 -5.47
N ASP A 163 -1.96 -0.74 -5.57
CA ASP A 163 -0.55 -0.81 -5.19
C ASP A 163 0.35 0.09 -6.06
N GLN A 164 0.05 0.19 -7.35
CA GLN A 164 0.71 1.17 -8.23
C GLN A 164 0.54 2.62 -7.71
N ILE A 165 -0.62 2.97 -7.15
CA ILE A 165 -0.84 4.31 -6.58
C ILE A 165 0.04 4.50 -5.35
N ILE A 166 0.22 3.48 -4.51
CA ILE A 166 1.15 3.50 -3.36
C ILE A 166 2.58 3.79 -3.85
N GLN A 167 3.04 3.10 -4.89
CA GLN A 167 4.36 3.31 -5.49
C GLN A 167 4.54 4.73 -6.05
N ILE A 168 3.52 5.27 -6.73
CA ILE A 168 3.55 6.64 -7.25
C ILE A 168 3.65 7.66 -6.11
N ILE A 169 2.85 7.51 -5.06
CA ILE A 169 2.88 8.40 -3.89
C ILE A 169 4.24 8.33 -3.20
N ALA A 170 4.83 7.14 -3.06
CA ALA A 170 6.19 6.98 -2.54
C ALA A 170 7.22 7.77 -3.37
N GLY A 171 7.09 7.76 -4.70
CA GLY A 171 7.92 8.56 -5.61
C GLY A 171 7.86 10.07 -5.32
N PHE A 172 6.66 10.61 -5.08
CA PHE A 172 6.50 12.02 -4.69
C PHE A 172 7.06 12.31 -3.30
N LEU A 173 6.91 11.38 -2.35
CA LEU A 173 7.45 11.52 -1.00
C LEU A 173 8.99 11.51 -0.97
N MET A 174 9.64 10.76 -1.87
CA MET A 174 11.09 10.73 -2.03
C MET A 174 11.67 11.96 -2.75
N SER A 175 10.92 12.52 -3.71
CA SER A 175 11.35 13.66 -4.53
C SER A 175 11.32 14.92 -3.67
N LYS A 176 12.47 15.32 -3.09
CA LYS A 176 12.59 16.51 -2.23
C LYS A 176 12.19 17.79 -2.94
#